data_AF-A0A3D2W903-F1
#
_entry.id   AF-A0A3D2W903-F1
#
_cell.length_a   1.000
_cell.length_b   1.000
_cell.length_c   1.000
_cell.angle_alpha   90.00
_cell.angle_beta   90.00
_cell.angle_gamma   90.00
#
_symmetry.space_group_name_H-M   'P 1'
#
loop_
_entity.id
_entity.type
_entity.pdbx_description
1 polymer ?
#
loop_
_entity_poly.entity_id
_entity_poly.type
_entity_poly.pdbx_seq_one_letter_code
_entity_poly.pdbx_strand_id
1 'polypeptide(L)'
;MTMIIVEEYRKESILHNLRSTCGTGISSLKALISSDEAESAEEALFSFAQQLRNHADQYAYYGNMFSYPAFFREVLSFAESLALYGISSDALPEDDASRKELKEIVSKALLHTEKERRTRLSAEAFLHREHSSTVLSYGFYRDYFWYDLSRKLKEKMTYEPYPACEVQKRTYSTALSMRREIEGIAQRIIAENVPCNVILCSPSSQMPVLRAVFERCGIPFSYVSDTIPVRLPSAFASLVRLAINRDADSLLEALLNDAFSESISWNLYEYLKSTMTECAPPHLYDAFVQSLNKVHARRSDPPKPPAEAAYLKQMEEEADRLFENITPSLNLLLNAAAGADILKAAYTVCSSSALLKQAAERTAGLRLRSALQKCLPLAES
;
A
#
# COMPACT_ATOMS: atom_id res chain seq x y z
N MET A 1 -28.25 1.28 -32.21
CA MET A 1 -26.86 0.97 -31.79
C MET A 1 -26.97 0.09 -30.57
N THR A 2 -26.47 -1.15 -30.62
CA THR A 2 -26.62 -2.08 -29.50
C THR A 2 -25.54 -1.81 -28.48
N MET A 3 -25.89 -1.64 -27.20
CA MET A 3 -24.93 -1.44 -26.13
C MET A 3 -24.76 -2.74 -25.34
N ILE A 4 -23.53 -3.18 -25.13
CA ILE A 4 -23.20 -4.33 -24.28
C ILE A 4 -22.58 -3.80 -23.00
N ILE A 5 -23.23 -4.11 -21.88
CA ILE A 5 -22.72 -3.83 -20.55
C ILE A 5 -21.92 -5.03 -20.07
N VAL A 6 -20.64 -4.82 -19.81
CA VAL A 6 -19.71 -5.86 -19.38
C VAL A 6 -18.69 -5.31 -18.38
N GLU A 7 -18.31 -6.12 -17.39
CA GLU A 7 -17.22 -5.78 -16.49
C GLU A 7 -15.87 -5.63 -17.20
N GLU A 8 -15.04 -4.73 -16.66
CA GLU A 8 -13.78 -4.29 -17.27
C GLU A 8 -12.87 -5.45 -17.68
N TYR A 9 -12.76 -6.46 -16.80
CA TYR A 9 -11.90 -7.63 -17.00
C TYR A 9 -12.35 -8.55 -18.15
N ARG A 10 -13.58 -8.41 -18.67
CA ARG A 10 -14.10 -9.20 -19.80
C ARG A 10 -14.18 -8.40 -21.09
N LYS A 11 -13.98 -7.07 -21.06
CA LYS A 11 -14.09 -6.21 -22.26
C LYS A 11 -13.26 -6.74 -23.43
N GLU A 12 -12.00 -7.09 -23.18
CA GLU A 12 -11.08 -7.62 -24.21
C GLU A 12 -11.56 -8.95 -24.79
N SER A 13 -12.05 -9.86 -23.94
CA SER A 13 -12.56 -11.17 -24.39
C SER A 13 -13.79 -11.02 -25.28
N ILE A 14 -14.70 -10.11 -24.94
CA ILE A 14 -15.89 -9.83 -25.75
C ILE A 14 -15.49 -9.13 -27.06
N LEU A 15 -14.60 -8.14 -27.03
CA LEU A 15 -14.07 -7.47 -28.22
C LEU A 15 -13.43 -8.46 -29.20
N HIS A 16 -12.65 -9.42 -28.67
CA HIS A 16 -12.01 -10.44 -29.48
C HIS A 16 -13.03 -11.37 -30.19
N ASN A 17 -14.21 -11.56 -29.60
CA ASN A 17 -15.28 -12.38 -30.18
C ASN A 17 -16.16 -11.59 -31.16
N LEU A 18 -16.28 -10.28 -30.99
CA LEU A 18 -17.14 -9.38 -31.78
C LEU A 18 -16.52 -8.88 -33.10
N ARG A 19 -15.53 -9.60 -33.67
CA ARG A 19 -14.64 -9.25 -34.80
C ARG A 19 -15.24 -8.62 -36.07
N SER A 20 -16.54 -8.32 -36.16
CA SER A 20 -17.20 -7.83 -37.39
C SER A 20 -18.45 -6.96 -37.21
N THR A 21 -18.83 -6.49 -36.01
CA THR A 21 -20.05 -5.64 -35.86
C THR A 21 -19.74 -4.16 -35.72
N CYS A 22 -19.81 -3.41 -36.83
CA CYS A 22 -19.92 -1.96 -36.81
C CYS A 22 -21.23 -1.55 -36.12
N GLY A 23 -21.16 -0.70 -35.08
CA GLY A 23 -22.35 -0.15 -34.40
C GLY A 23 -22.70 -0.78 -33.04
N THR A 24 -21.77 -1.49 -32.39
CA THR A 24 -21.93 -2.01 -31.02
C THR A 24 -21.05 -1.22 -30.04
N GLY A 25 -21.65 -0.61 -29.02
CA GLY A 25 -20.92 0.06 -27.94
C GLY A 25 -20.67 -0.91 -26.79
N ILE A 26 -19.46 -0.92 -26.21
CA ILE A 26 -19.12 -1.75 -25.05
C ILE A 26 -18.70 -0.84 -23.89
N SER A 27 -19.37 -0.96 -22.76
CA SER A 27 -19.01 -0.20 -21.56
C SER A 27 -19.24 -1.02 -20.30
N SER A 28 -18.59 -0.62 -19.20
CA SER A 28 -18.86 -1.21 -17.89
C SER A 28 -20.00 -0.46 -17.21
N LEU A 29 -20.76 -1.17 -16.37
CA LEU A 29 -21.88 -0.58 -15.65
C LEU A 29 -21.42 0.62 -14.82
N LYS A 30 -20.25 0.49 -14.20
CA LYS A 30 -19.62 1.56 -13.43
C LYS A 30 -19.30 2.79 -14.30
N ALA A 31 -18.74 2.60 -15.49
CA ALA A 31 -18.39 3.70 -16.39
C ALA A 31 -19.63 4.41 -16.99
N LEU A 32 -20.76 3.70 -17.14
CA LEU A 32 -22.00 4.31 -17.60
C LEU A 32 -22.70 5.17 -16.54
N ILE A 33 -22.45 4.88 -15.27
CA ILE A 33 -23.22 5.43 -14.14
C ILE A 33 -22.41 6.43 -13.32
N SER A 34 -21.12 6.14 -13.10
CA SER A 34 -20.23 6.98 -12.30
C SER A 34 -19.79 8.20 -13.10
N SER A 35 -19.75 9.37 -12.47
CA SER A 35 -19.17 10.57 -13.09
C SER A 35 -17.64 10.52 -13.06
N ASP A 36 -17.00 10.90 -14.17
CA ASP A 36 -15.53 11.01 -14.31
C ASP A 36 -14.93 12.23 -13.57
N GLU A 37 -15.75 13.03 -12.87
CA GLU A 37 -15.24 14.13 -12.05
C GLU A 37 -14.44 13.56 -10.87
N ALA A 38 -13.14 13.77 -10.93
CA ALA A 38 -12.18 13.36 -9.94
C ALA A 38 -12.25 14.29 -8.72
N GLU A 39 -13.26 14.14 -7.87
CA GLU A 39 -13.07 14.48 -6.46
C GLU A 39 -11.95 13.57 -5.94
N SER A 40 -10.82 14.17 -5.54
CA SER A 40 -9.72 13.41 -4.97
C SER A 40 -10.17 12.90 -3.61
N ALA A 41 -10.22 11.58 -3.44
CA ALA A 41 -10.57 10.96 -2.16
C ALA A 41 -9.68 11.48 -1.01
N GLU A 42 -8.44 11.85 -1.34
CA GLU A 42 -7.48 12.45 -0.44
C GLU A 42 -7.86 13.89 -0.01
N GLU A 43 -8.43 14.70 -0.91
CA GLU A 43 -8.90 16.06 -0.58
C GLU A 43 -10.15 16.00 0.30
N ALA A 44 -11.08 15.09 0.01
CA ALA A 44 -12.24 14.82 0.84
C ALA A 44 -11.82 14.35 2.25
N LEU A 45 -10.87 13.41 2.33
CA LEU A 45 -10.34 12.93 3.60
C LEU A 45 -9.63 14.03 4.39
N PHE A 46 -8.81 14.85 3.72
CA PHE A 46 -8.06 15.92 4.36
C PHE A 46 -8.99 17.01 4.92
N SER A 47 -9.94 17.49 4.10
CA SER A 47 -10.90 18.51 4.52
C SER A 47 -11.79 18.04 5.67
N PHE A 48 -12.29 16.80 5.61
CA PHE A 48 -13.05 16.17 6.68
C PHE A 48 -12.23 16.06 7.98
N ALA A 49 -10.99 15.57 7.89
CA ALA A 49 -10.12 15.41 9.07
C ALA A 49 -9.77 16.77 9.70
N GLN A 50 -9.52 17.79 8.89
CA GLN A 50 -9.23 19.16 9.35
C GLN A 50 -10.43 19.75 10.09
N GLN A 51 -11.64 19.58 9.56
CA GLN A 51 -12.87 20.11 10.16
C GLN A 51 -13.09 19.56 11.58
N LEU A 52 -12.91 18.25 11.76
CA LEU A 52 -13.09 17.59 13.06
C LEU A 52 -11.99 17.94 14.06
N ARG A 53 -10.73 17.98 13.61
CA ARG A 53 -9.58 18.32 14.47
C ARG A 53 -9.69 19.73 15.05
N ASN A 54 -10.19 20.70 14.28
CA ASN A 54 -10.39 22.08 14.75
C ASN A 54 -11.43 22.20 15.87
N HIS A 55 -12.26 21.17 16.06
CA HIS A 55 -13.33 21.15 17.05
C HIS A 55 -13.22 19.94 17.98
N ALA A 56 -12.03 19.36 18.12
CA ALA A 56 -11.81 18.12 18.86
C ALA A 56 -12.32 18.17 20.31
N ASP A 57 -12.18 19.33 20.97
CA ASP A 57 -12.61 19.55 22.35
C ASP A 57 -14.14 19.43 22.55
N GLN A 58 -14.92 19.47 21.47
CA GLN A 58 -16.38 19.32 21.50
C GLN A 58 -16.83 17.84 21.53
N TYR A 59 -15.91 16.90 21.30
CA TYR A 59 -16.17 15.47 21.15
C TYR A 59 -15.65 14.68 22.36
N ALA A 60 -16.54 14.40 23.32
CA ALA A 60 -16.18 13.77 24.58
C ALA A 60 -15.80 12.28 24.43
N TYR A 61 -16.38 11.58 23.45
CA TYR A 61 -16.17 10.14 23.26
C TYR A 61 -15.13 9.82 22.18
N TYR A 62 -15.18 10.54 21.05
CA TYR A 62 -14.36 10.28 19.86
C TYR A 62 -13.26 11.32 19.64
N GLY A 63 -13.17 12.40 20.42
CA GLY A 63 -12.13 13.42 20.24
C GLY A 63 -10.71 12.86 20.24
N ASN A 64 -10.42 11.90 21.13
CA ASN A 64 -9.12 11.20 21.16
C ASN A 64 -8.85 10.39 19.87
N MET A 65 -9.90 9.94 19.17
CA MET A 65 -9.76 9.17 17.94
C MET A 65 -9.29 10.01 16.75
N PHE A 66 -9.39 11.35 16.83
CA PHE A 66 -8.98 12.26 15.76
C PHE A 66 -7.46 12.33 15.54
N SER A 67 -6.69 11.72 16.45
CA SER A 67 -5.26 11.47 16.29
C SER A 67 -4.96 10.37 15.26
N TYR A 68 -5.92 9.48 14.97
CA TYR A 68 -5.70 8.29 14.14
C TYR A 68 -6.26 8.47 12.72
N PRO A 69 -5.40 8.43 11.67
CA PRO A 69 -5.85 8.52 10.27
C PRO A 69 -6.84 7.43 9.84
N ALA A 70 -6.74 6.23 10.43
CA ALA A 70 -7.62 5.10 10.11
C ALA A 70 -9.09 5.41 10.45
N PHE A 71 -9.34 6.12 11.56
CA PHE A 71 -10.68 6.49 11.98
C PHE A 71 -11.38 7.34 10.91
N PHE A 72 -10.72 8.36 10.38
CA PHE A 72 -11.32 9.21 9.33
C PHE A 72 -11.62 8.42 8.06
N ARG A 73 -10.77 7.47 7.68
CA ARG A 73 -10.99 6.61 6.51
C ARG A 73 -12.21 5.71 6.69
N GLU A 74 -12.36 5.12 7.86
CA GLU A 74 -13.51 4.25 8.17
C GLU A 74 -14.81 5.05 8.19
N VAL A 75 -14.82 6.22 8.83
CA VAL A 75 -16.01 7.09 8.88
C VAL A 75 -16.39 7.59 7.50
N LEU A 76 -15.41 8.04 6.69
CA LEU A 76 -15.68 8.50 5.33
C LEU A 76 -16.19 7.37 4.44
N SER A 77 -15.57 6.18 4.50
CA SER A 77 -16.03 4.99 3.74
C SER A 77 -17.44 4.56 4.15
N PHE A 78 -17.78 4.69 5.43
CA PHE A 78 -19.14 4.46 5.90
C PHE A 78 -20.12 5.51 5.35
N ALA A 79 -19.76 6.79 5.39
CA ALA A 79 -20.59 7.87 4.83
C ALA A 79 -20.79 7.71 3.31
N GLU A 80 -19.75 7.34 2.56
CA GLU A 80 -19.83 7.00 1.13
C GLU A 80 -20.87 5.88 0.89
N SER A 81 -20.83 4.84 1.72
CA SER A 81 -21.81 3.75 1.67
C SER A 81 -23.23 4.24 1.93
N LEU A 82 -23.45 5.04 2.98
CA LEU A 82 -24.77 5.62 3.27
C LEU A 82 -25.29 6.46 2.09
N ALA A 83 -24.42 7.28 1.49
CA ALA A 83 -24.76 8.10 0.33
C ALA A 83 -25.14 7.26 -0.90
N LEU A 84 -24.41 6.17 -1.17
CA LEU A 84 -24.73 5.21 -2.25
C LEU A 84 -26.08 4.54 -2.04
N TYR A 85 -26.43 4.18 -0.79
CA TYR A 85 -27.71 3.56 -0.46
C TYR A 85 -28.85 4.56 -0.19
N GLY A 86 -28.57 5.87 -0.24
CA GLY A 86 -29.57 6.91 0.00
C GLY A 86 -30.06 6.98 1.45
N ILE A 87 -29.24 6.53 2.40
CA ILE A 87 -29.56 6.54 3.83
C ILE A 87 -29.18 7.91 4.40
N SER A 88 -30.17 8.62 4.95
CA SER A 88 -29.94 9.90 5.65
C SER A 88 -29.23 9.67 6.98
N SER A 89 -28.47 10.66 7.46
CA SER A 89 -27.95 10.70 8.82
C SER A 89 -29.07 10.57 9.86
N ASP A 90 -30.29 10.98 9.53
CA ASP A 90 -31.44 10.90 10.43
C ASP A 90 -31.83 9.47 10.80
N ALA A 91 -31.51 8.50 9.94
CA ALA A 91 -31.79 7.09 10.17
C ALA A 91 -30.76 6.41 11.09
N LEU A 92 -29.68 7.12 11.47
CA LEU A 92 -28.65 6.58 12.35
C LEU A 92 -29.14 6.53 13.80
N PRO A 93 -28.75 5.50 14.56
CA PRO A 93 -29.18 5.33 15.94
C PRO A 93 -28.61 6.42 16.86
N GLU A 94 -29.38 6.78 17.90
CA GLU A 94 -29.04 7.81 18.90
C GLU A 94 -29.22 7.32 20.34
N ASP A 95 -29.12 6.00 20.55
CA ASP A 95 -29.52 5.34 21.80
C ASP A 95 -28.73 5.83 23.03
N ASP A 96 -27.50 6.29 22.81
CA ASP A 96 -26.62 6.81 23.84
C ASP A 96 -25.84 8.06 23.35
N ALA A 97 -25.17 8.74 24.29
CA ALA A 97 -24.42 9.95 23.99
C ALA A 97 -23.26 9.72 23.00
N SER A 98 -22.64 8.53 23.00
CA SER A 98 -21.59 8.19 22.05
C SER A 98 -22.16 8.01 20.63
N ARG A 99 -23.33 7.40 20.48
CA ARG A 99 -24.02 7.24 19.19
C ARG A 99 -24.49 8.56 18.63
N LYS A 100 -24.98 9.47 19.48
CA LYS A 100 -25.30 10.84 19.10
C LYS A 100 -24.09 11.59 18.56
N GLU A 101 -22.96 11.47 19.26
CA GLU A 101 -21.70 12.06 18.82
C GLU A 101 -21.22 11.46 17.49
N LEU A 102 -21.26 10.14 17.33
CA LEU A 102 -20.90 9.46 16.09
C LEU A 102 -21.81 9.87 14.92
N LYS A 103 -23.12 10.01 15.15
CA LYS A 103 -24.06 10.51 14.14
C LYS A 103 -23.67 11.91 13.67
N GLU A 104 -23.28 12.80 14.58
CA GLU A 104 -22.81 14.14 14.22
C GLU A 104 -21.55 14.05 13.34
N ILE A 105 -20.56 13.24 13.73
CA ILE A 105 -19.33 13.03 12.96
C ILE A 105 -19.66 12.50 11.54
N VAL A 106 -20.52 11.48 11.43
CA VAL A 106 -20.94 10.91 10.14
C VAL A 106 -21.73 11.93 9.32
N SER A 107 -22.55 12.77 9.93
CA SER A 107 -23.29 13.84 9.23
C SER A 107 -22.35 14.86 8.58
N LYS A 108 -21.21 15.17 9.23
CA LYS A 108 -20.16 16.00 8.64
C LYS A 108 -19.46 15.28 7.50
N ALA A 109 -19.12 13.99 7.67
CA ALA A 109 -18.51 13.18 6.61
C ALA A 109 -19.38 13.10 5.36
N LEU A 110 -20.71 12.99 5.51
CA LEU A 110 -21.67 13.00 4.41
C LEU A 110 -21.60 14.27 3.55
N LEU A 111 -21.09 15.40 4.04
CA LEU A 111 -20.92 16.59 3.20
C LEU A 111 -19.86 16.39 2.09
N HIS A 112 -19.01 15.37 2.23
CA HIS A 112 -17.92 15.06 1.31
C HIS A 112 -18.21 13.87 0.36
N THR A 113 -19.48 13.45 0.25
CA THR A 113 -19.89 12.26 -0.54
C THR A 113 -20.78 12.62 -1.74
N GLU A 114 -20.52 13.76 -2.38
CA GLU A 114 -21.34 14.25 -3.51
C GLU A 114 -21.27 13.31 -4.71
N LYS A 115 -20.10 12.76 -4.99
CA LYS A 115 -19.90 11.75 -6.02
C LYS A 115 -20.80 10.52 -5.83
N GLU A 116 -20.89 10.00 -4.61
CA GLU A 116 -21.71 8.82 -4.29
C GLU A 116 -23.20 9.13 -4.44
N ARG A 117 -23.65 10.32 -4.00
CA ARG A 117 -25.03 10.78 -4.21
C ARG A 117 -25.37 10.85 -5.69
N ARG A 118 -24.51 11.46 -6.51
CA ARG A 118 -24.71 11.54 -7.97
C ARG A 118 -24.72 10.15 -8.61
N THR A 119 -23.82 9.27 -8.17
CA THR A 119 -23.76 7.87 -8.64
C THR A 119 -25.07 7.14 -8.35
N ARG A 120 -25.63 7.30 -7.14
CA ARG A 120 -26.95 6.75 -6.79
C ARG A 120 -28.05 7.30 -7.69
N LEU A 121 -28.16 8.62 -7.84
CA LEU A 121 -29.17 9.26 -8.68
C LEU A 121 -29.06 8.82 -10.14
N SER A 122 -27.84 8.71 -10.66
CA SER A 122 -27.54 8.19 -12.00
C SER A 122 -27.96 6.73 -12.13
N ALA A 123 -27.69 5.90 -11.11
CA ALA A 123 -28.11 4.50 -11.09
C ALA A 123 -29.62 4.34 -11.07
N GLU A 124 -30.33 5.14 -10.27
CA GLU A 124 -31.79 5.17 -10.21
C GLU A 124 -32.38 5.61 -11.55
N ALA A 125 -31.87 6.71 -12.11
CA ALA A 125 -32.28 7.18 -13.44
C ALA A 125 -32.03 6.11 -14.50
N PHE A 126 -30.89 5.42 -14.45
CA PHE A 126 -30.56 4.33 -15.37
C PHE A 126 -31.51 3.13 -15.20
N LEU A 127 -31.88 2.76 -13.98
CA LEU A 127 -32.86 1.70 -13.70
C LEU A 127 -34.27 2.01 -14.26
N HIS A 128 -34.64 3.28 -14.36
CA HIS A 128 -35.94 3.72 -14.85
C HIS A 128 -35.99 4.02 -16.36
N ARG A 129 -34.84 4.03 -17.05
CA ARG A 129 -34.78 4.17 -18.50
C ARG A 129 -35.21 2.88 -19.21
N GLU A 130 -35.72 3.03 -20.44
CA GLU A 130 -35.94 1.89 -21.32
C GLU A 130 -34.62 1.41 -21.94
N HIS A 131 -34.46 0.09 -22.02
CA HIS A 131 -33.20 -0.55 -22.40
C HIS A 131 -33.33 -1.48 -23.61
N SER A 132 -34.20 -1.12 -24.56
CA SER A 132 -34.61 -1.95 -25.69
C SER A 132 -33.48 -2.36 -26.65
N SER A 133 -32.29 -1.73 -26.56
CA SER A 133 -31.10 -2.08 -27.34
C SER A 133 -29.86 -2.31 -26.47
N THR A 134 -30.04 -2.69 -25.20
CA THR A 134 -28.94 -2.93 -24.27
C THR A 134 -28.93 -4.39 -23.82
N VAL A 135 -27.76 -5.02 -23.90
CA VAL A 135 -27.52 -6.38 -23.42
C VAL A 135 -26.60 -6.32 -22.21
N LEU A 136 -27.02 -6.96 -21.13
CA LEU A 136 -26.21 -7.12 -19.92
C LEU A 136 -25.50 -8.48 -19.98
N SER A 137 -24.17 -8.48 -20.03
CA SER A 137 -23.39 -9.72 -19.97
C SER A 137 -23.13 -10.14 -18.52
N TYR A 138 -22.96 -11.43 -18.29
CA TYR A 138 -22.60 -11.95 -16.97
C TYR A 138 -21.30 -11.32 -16.44
N GLY A 139 -21.25 -11.03 -15.15
CA GLY A 139 -20.10 -10.40 -14.52
C GLY A 139 -20.03 -10.72 -13.04
N PHE A 140 -18.83 -10.65 -12.48
CA PHE A 140 -18.62 -10.79 -11.04
C PHE A 140 -18.37 -9.42 -10.42
N TYR A 141 -19.31 -8.98 -9.59
CA TYR A 141 -19.23 -7.73 -8.83
C TYR A 141 -18.70 -8.01 -7.43
N ARG A 142 -17.60 -7.34 -7.06
CA ARG A 142 -17.06 -7.42 -5.69
C ARG A 142 -17.85 -6.57 -4.70
N ASP A 143 -18.40 -5.47 -5.18
CA ASP A 143 -19.16 -4.51 -4.40
C ASP A 143 -20.65 -4.83 -4.50
N TYR A 144 -21.33 -4.86 -3.36
CA TYR A 144 -22.72 -5.25 -3.25
C TYR A 144 -23.67 -4.28 -3.95
N PHE A 145 -23.38 -2.98 -3.97
CA PHE A 145 -24.21 -1.98 -4.65
C PHE A 145 -24.31 -2.29 -6.14
N TRP A 146 -23.16 -2.51 -6.79
CA TRP A 146 -23.10 -2.86 -8.21
C TRP A 146 -23.70 -4.23 -8.50
N TYR A 147 -23.51 -5.20 -7.59
CA TYR A 147 -24.15 -6.50 -7.66
C TYR A 147 -25.69 -6.37 -7.65
N ASP A 148 -26.25 -5.66 -6.67
CA ASP A 148 -27.70 -5.46 -6.53
C ASP A 148 -28.28 -4.70 -7.73
N LEU A 149 -27.60 -3.65 -8.18
CA LEU A 149 -27.97 -2.91 -9.37
C LEU A 149 -27.99 -3.80 -10.62
N SER A 150 -26.95 -4.62 -10.81
CA SER A 150 -26.90 -5.57 -11.92
C SER A 150 -28.05 -6.57 -11.85
N ARG A 151 -28.39 -7.05 -10.65
CA ARG A 151 -29.50 -7.98 -10.43
C ARG A 151 -30.83 -7.35 -10.83
N LYS A 152 -31.10 -6.12 -10.42
CA LYS A 152 -32.29 -5.35 -10.81
C LYS A 152 -32.35 -5.09 -12.31
N LEU A 153 -31.21 -4.84 -12.95
CA LEU A 153 -31.14 -4.63 -14.41
C LEU A 153 -31.39 -5.92 -15.22
N LYS A 154 -31.00 -7.09 -14.70
CA LYS A 154 -31.27 -8.39 -15.36
C LYS A 154 -32.76 -8.65 -15.59
N GLU A 155 -33.62 -8.10 -14.73
CA GLU A 155 -35.08 -8.23 -14.86
C GLU A 155 -35.66 -7.30 -15.94
N LYS A 156 -34.92 -6.26 -16.34
CA LYS A 156 -35.37 -5.20 -17.26
C LYS A 156 -34.67 -5.19 -18.62
N MET A 157 -33.58 -5.95 -18.76
CA MET A 157 -32.71 -5.97 -19.93
C MET A 157 -32.57 -7.39 -20.47
N THR A 158 -32.16 -7.51 -21.73
CA THR A 158 -31.68 -8.79 -22.26
C THR A 158 -30.40 -9.19 -21.52
N TYR A 159 -30.44 -10.31 -20.81
CA TYR A 159 -29.30 -10.83 -20.06
C TYR A 159 -28.64 -11.99 -20.81
N GLU A 160 -27.34 -11.89 -21.04
CA GLU A 160 -26.51 -13.00 -21.53
C GLU A 160 -26.01 -13.81 -20.30
N PRO A 161 -26.52 -15.03 -20.09
CA PRO A 161 -26.14 -15.83 -18.95
C PRO A 161 -24.68 -16.30 -19.06
N TYR A 162 -24.14 -16.71 -17.91
CA TYR A 162 -22.86 -17.40 -17.87
C TYR A 162 -22.92 -18.62 -18.81
N PRO A 163 -21.92 -18.85 -19.68
CA PRO A 163 -21.93 -19.98 -20.59
C PRO A 163 -22.08 -21.26 -19.76
N ALA A 164 -23.01 -22.12 -20.17
CA ALA A 164 -23.21 -23.40 -19.50
C ALA A 164 -21.88 -24.15 -19.54
N CYS A 165 -21.21 -24.21 -18.39
CA CYS A 165 -20.06 -25.07 -18.22
C CYS A 165 -20.63 -26.46 -17.96
N GLU A 166 -20.27 -27.44 -18.80
CA GLU A 166 -20.52 -28.83 -18.47
C GLU A 166 -20.06 -29.07 -17.04
N VAL A 167 -20.90 -29.69 -16.22
CA VAL A 167 -20.63 -29.89 -14.79
C VAL A 167 -19.40 -30.78 -14.66
N GLN A 168 -18.22 -30.17 -14.66
CA GLN A 168 -16.99 -30.86 -14.31
C GLN A 168 -17.16 -31.39 -12.90
N LYS A 169 -16.73 -32.63 -12.65
CA LYS A 169 -16.77 -33.24 -11.31
C LYS A 169 -16.07 -32.32 -10.31
N ARG A 170 -16.85 -31.55 -9.56
CA ARG A 170 -16.33 -30.70 -8.49
C ARG A 170 -15.94 -31.61 -7.35
N THR A 171 -14.64 -31.66 -7.08
CA THR A 171 -14.09 -32.41 -5.96
C THR A 171 -13.79 -31.40 -4.86
N TYR A 172 -14.33 -31.65 -3.67
CA TYR A 172 -14.00 -30.89 -2.48
C TYR A 172 -13.08 -31.75 -1.61
N SER A 173 -11.99 -31.15 -1.14
CA SER A 173 -11.02 -31.83 -0.28
C SER A 173 -10.60 -30.87 0.82
N THR A 174 -10.37 -31.41 2.00
CA THR A 174 -9.94 -30.65 3.17
C THR A 174 -8.54 -31.07 3.58
N ALA A 175 -7.79 -30.13 4.14
CA ALA A 175 -6.46 -30.37 4.65
C ALA A 175 -6.33 -29.79 6.07
N LEU A 176 -5.44 -30.38 6.85
CA LEU A 176 -5.20 -29.98 8.25
C LEU A 176 -4.37 -28.70 8.38
N SER A 177 -3.67 -28.29 7.32
CA SER A 177 -2.90 -27.05 7.28
C SER A 177 -2.72 -26.56 5.84
N MET A 178 -2.44 -25.27 5.68
CA MET A 178 -2.15 -24.66 4.37
C MET A 178 -1.01 -25.38 3.63
N ARG A 179 0.04 -25.80 4.34
CA ARG A 179 1.14 -26.55 3.73
C ARG A 179 0.66 -27.89 3.18
N ARG A 180 -0.15 -28.64 3.94
CA ARG A 180 -0.68 -29.94 3.49
C ARG A 180 -1.69 -29.78 2.35
N GLU A 181 -2.45 -28.70 2.35
CA GLU A 181 -3.34 -28.34 1.24
C GLU A 181 -2.56 -28.18 -0.05
N ILE A 182 -1.51 -27.35 -0.04
CA ILE A 182 -0.66 -27.08 -1.19
C ILE A 182 0.13 -28.34 -1.61
N GLU A 183 0.60 -29.15 -0.67
CA GLU A 183 1.24 -30.44 -0.97
C GLU A 183 0.26 -31.42 -1.63
N GLY A 184 -0.99 -31.47 -1.17
CA GLY A 184 -2.04 -32.28 -1.81
C GLY A 184 -2.35 -31.81 -3.23
N ILE A 185 -2.39 -30.48 -3.44
CA ILE A 185 -2.51 -29.89 -4.78
C ILE A 185 -1.32 -30.31 -5.65
N ALA A 186 -0.09 -30.17 -5.17
CA ALA A 186 1.11 -30.57 -5.90
C ALA A 186 1.10 -32.05 -6.29
N GLN A 187 0.74 -32.93 -5.35
CA GLN A 187 0.60 -34.37 -5.61
C GLN A 187 -0.45 -34.66 -6.68
N ARG A 188 -1.57 -33.96 -6.64
CA ARG A 188 -2.63 -34.10 -7.64
C ARG A 188 -2.18 -33.64 -9.03
N ILE A 189 -1.47 -32.52 -9.11
CA ILE A 189 -0.90 -32.00 -10.37
C ILE A 189 0.06 -33.02 -10.98
N ILE A 190 0.93 -33.61 -10.16
CA ILE A 190 1.88 -34.64 -10.62
C ILE A 190 1.14 -35.90 -11.09
N ALA A 191 0.12 -36.32 -10.35
CA ALA A 191 -0.65 -37.53 -10.68
C ALA A 191 -1.48 -37.37 -11.95
N GLU A 192 -2.13 -36.23 -12.16
CA GLU A 192 -2.95 -35.96 -13.33
C GLU A 192 -2.11 -35.55 -14.55
N ASN A 193 -0.97 -34.87 -14.33
CA ASN A 193 -0.04 -34.38 -15.35
C ASN A 193 -0.70 -33.55 -16.47
N VAL A 194 -1.65 -32.70 -16.10
CA VAL A 194 -2.37 -31.79 -17.01
C VAL A 194 -2.07 -30.34 -16.62
N PRO A 195 -1.87 -29.43 -17.59
CA PRO A 195 -1.79 -27.99 -17.30
C PRO A 195 -3.02 -27.51 -16.55
N CYS A 196 -2.81 -26.86 -15.41
CA CYS A 196 -3.89 -26.38 -14.56
C CYS A 196 -3.59 -24.99 -14.00
N ASN A 197 -4.66 -24.29 -13.61
CA ASN A 197 -4.55 -23.01 -12.93
C ASN A 197 -4.81 -23.22 -11.44
N VAL A 198 -3.89 -22.76 -10.59
CA VAL A 198 -4.07 -22.74 -9.14
C VAL A 198 -4.51 -21.33 -8.72
N ILE A 199 -5.68 -21.23 -8.11
CA ILE A 199 -6.22 -19.97 -7.61
C ILE A 199 -5.98 -19.89 -6.11
N LEU A 200 -5.24 -18.88 -5.68
CA LEU A 200 -4.94 -18.63 -4.27
C LEU A 200 -5.93 -17.61 -3.70
N CYS A 201 -6.56 -17.95 -2.58
CA CYS A 201 -7.48 -17.05 -1.86
C CYS A 201 -6.73 -15.98 -1.07
N SER A 202 -5.53 -16.28 -0.59
CA SER A 202 -4.65 -15.36 0.14
C SER A 202 -3.24 -15.44 -0.43
N PRO A 203 -2.95 -14.75 -1.56
CA PRO A 203 -1.66 -14.85 -2.23
C PRO A 203 -0.47 -14.50 -1.32
N SER A 204 -0.60 -13.51 -0.44
CA SER A 204 0.48 -13.07 0.45
C SER A 204 0.97 -14.16 1.41
N SER A 205 0.06 -14.99 1.92
CA SER A 205 0.40 -16.08 2.85
C SER A 205 0.69 -17.40 2.13
N GLN A 206 -0.06 -17.69 1.07
CA GLN A 206 -0.01 -18.99 0.37
C GLN A 206 1.13 -19.07 -0.65
N MET A 207 1.50 -17.96 -1.32
CA MET A 207 2.50 -17.98 -2.39
C MET A 207 3.88 -18.45 -1.92
N PRO A 208 4.45 -17.98 -0.79
CA PRO A 208 5.75 -18.46 -0.32
C PRO A 208 5.78 -19.98 -0.10
N VAL A 209 4.69 -20.53 0.45
CA VAL A 209 4.54 -21.97 0.68
C VAL A 209 4.41 -22.74 -0.64
N LEU A 210 3.64 -22.20 -1.59
CA LEU A 210 3.48 -22.79 -2.92
C LEU A 210 4.81 -22.86 -3.67
N ARG A 211 5.59 -21.76 -3.69
CA ARG A 211 6.92 -21.74 -4.35
C ARG A 211 7.82 -22.84 -3.78
N ALA A 212 7.95 -22.90 -2.45
CA ALA A 212 8.81 -23.90 -1.80
C ALA A 212 8.37 -25.35 -2.08
N VAL A 213 7.06 -25.62 -2.10
CA VAL A 213 6.54 -26.96 -2.40
C VAL A 213 6.75 -27.30 -3.88
N PHE A 214 6.45 -26.39 -4.80
CA PHE A 214 6.54 -26.63 -6.24
C PHE A 214 8.00 -26.76 -6.68
N GLU A 215 8.91 -25.95 -6.16
CA GLU A 215 10.35 -26.09 -6.38
C GLU A 215 10.86 -27.45 -5.91
N ARG A 216 10.50 -27.86 -4.69
CA ARG A 216 10.87 -29.18 -4.15
C ARG A 216 10.30 -30.33 -4.98
N CYS A 217 9.08 -30.18 -5.48
CA CYS A 217 8.39 -31.18 -6.31
C CYS A 217 8.77 -31.10 -7.79
N GLY A 218 9.61 -30.15 -8.21
CA GLY A 218 9.99 -29.95 -9.61
C GLY A 218 8.84 -29.53 -10.53
N ILE A 219 7.78 -28.92 -9.98
CA ILE A 219 6.62 -28.48 -10.76
C ILE A 219 6.93 -27.11 -11.34
N PRO A 220 7.01 -26.95 -12.68
CA PRO A 220 7.18 -25.64 -13.28
C PRO A 220 5.89 -24.84 -13.15
N PHE A 221 5.99 -23.58 -12.73
CA PHE A 221 4.84 -22.70 -12.62
C PHE A 221 5.20 -21.27 -13.03
N SER A 222 4.17 -20.55 -13.47
CA SER A 222 4.18 -19.10 -13.64
C SER A 222 2.97 -18.52 -12.93
N TYR A 223 2.99 -17.25 -12.60
CA TYR A 223 1.89 -16.58 -11.92
C TYR A 223 1.72 -15.16 -12.46
N VAL A 224 0.47 -14.70 -12.45
CA VAL A 224 0.06 -13.44 -13.10
C VAL A 224 0.28 -12.21 -12.19
N SER A 225 0.52 -12.41 -10.90
CA SER A 225 0.60 -11.33 -9.91
C SER A 225 1.73 -11.56 -8.89
N ASP A 226 2.96 -11.16 -9.22
CA ASP A 226 3.85 -10.66 -8.15
C ASP A 226 3.53 -9.19 -7.99
N THR A 227 2.93 -8.83 -6.85
CA THR A 227 3.27 -7.54 -6.27
C THR A 227 4.70 -7.69 -5.75
N ILE A 228 5.69 -7.28 -6.55
CA ILE A 228 7.05 -7.13 -6.04
C ILE A 228 6.94 -6.13 -4.88
N PRO A 229 7.28 -6.52 -3.64
CA PRO A 229 7.18 -5.62 -2.50
C PRO A 229 8.14 -4.45 -2.75
N VAL A 230 7.56 -3.26 -2.88
CA VAL A 230 8.29 -2.02 -3.15
C VAL A 230 8.78 -1.44 -1.83
N ARG A 231 10.08 -1.21 -1.71
CA ARG A 231 10.74 -0.68 -0.50
C ARG A 231 10.92 0.83 -0.52
N LEU A 232 10.93 1.46 -1.69
CA LEU A 232 11.17 2.90 -1.83
C LEU A 232 10.25 3.80 -0.97
N PRO A 233 8.93 3.51 -0.80
CA PRO A 233 8.08 4.29 0.11
C PRO A 233 8.53 4.22 1.58
N SER A 234 9.01 3.05 2.03
CA SER A 234 9.54 2.85 3.39
C SER A 234 10.85 3.64 3.57
N ALA A 235 11.73 3.56 2.58
CA ALA A 235 12.96 4.35 2.53
C ALA A 235 12.68 5.86 2.61
N PHE A 236 11.75 6.36 1.79
CA PHE A 236 11.33 7.76 1.83
C PHE A 236 10.77 8.17 3.19
N ALA A 237 9.87 7.37 3.78
CA ALA A 237 9.30 7.66 5.09
C ALA A 237 10.37 7.72 6.19
N SER A 238 11.39 6.86 6.11
CA SER A 238 12.52 6.84 7.06
C SER A 238 13.38 8.11 6.94
N LEU A 239 13.61 8.61 5.72
CA LEU A 239 14.32 9.88 5.50
C LEU A 239 13.55 11.09 6.04
N VAL A 240 12.22 11.11 5.87
CA VAL A 240 11.36 12.16 6.46
C VAL A 240 11.43 12.10 7.99
N ARG A 241 11.37 10.91 8.59
CA ARG A 241 11.50 10.73 10.04
C ARG A 241 12.85 11.22 10.55
N LEU A 242 13.94 10.92 9.84
CA LEU A 242 15.28 11.41 10.15
C LEU A 242 15.36 12.95 10.13
N ALA A 243 14.78 13.59 9.12
CA ALA A 243 14.79 15.05 9.03
C ALA A 243 14.01 15.73 10.17
N ILE A 244 12.95 15.08 10.67
CA ILE A 244 12.12 15.58 11.78
C ILE A 244 12.80 15.35 13.14
N ASN A 245 13.23 14.12 13.42
CA ASN A 245 13.73 13.73 14.74
C ASN A 245 15.21 14.07 14.95
N ARG A 246 16.02 13.98 13.88
CA ARG A 246 17.45 14.31 13.87
C ARG A 246 18.28 13.51 14.88
N ASP A 247 17.91 12.26 15.09
CA ASP A 247 18.56 11.34 16.04
C ASP A 247 19.23 10.14 15.33
N ALA A 248 20.12 9.47 16.07
CA ALA A 248 20.86 8.30 15.58
C ALA A 248 19.93 7.13 15.22
N ASP A 249 18.84 6.94 15.98
CA ASP A 249 17.88 5.86 15.75
C ASP A 249 17.17 5.99 14.38
N SER A 250 16.74 7.21 14.03
CA SER A 250 16.12 7.49 12.74
C SER A 250 17.12 7.36 11.58
N LEU A 251 18.41 7.64 11.83
CA LEU A 251 19.47 7.43 10.84
C LEU A 251 19.73 5.93 10.60
N LEU A 252 19.78 5.14 11.67
CA LEU A 252 19.90 3.68 11.58
C LEU A 252 18.70 3.06 10.85
N GLU A 253 17.48 3.55 11.09
CA GLU A 253 16.29 3.12 10.36
C GLU A 253 16.38 3.46 8.86
N ALA A 254 16.87 4.65 8.50
CA ALA A 254 17.08 5.04 7.11
C ALA A 254 18.15 4.19 6.40
N LEU A 255 19.25 3.86 7.09
CA LEU A 255 20.30 2.98 6.58
C LEU A 255 19.79 1.54 6.35
N LEU A 256 19.03 0.99 7.30
CA LEU A 256 18.44 -0.36 7.18
C LEU A 256 17.45 -0.47 6.00
N ASN A 257 16.77 0.63 5.68
CA ASN A 257 15.85 0.70 4.55
C ASN A 257 16.52 0.97 3.19
N ASP A 258 17.87 0.98 3.11
CA ASP A 258 18.63 1.30 1.90
C ASP A 258 18.24 2.66 1.29
N ALA A 259 17.94 3.64 2.15
CA ALA A 259 17.41 4.92 1.71
C ALA A 259 18.45 5.84 1.03
N PHE A 260 19.74 5.56 1.23
CA PHE A 260 20.85 6.28 0.63
C PHE A 260 21.37 5.61 -0.65
N SER A 261 22.35 6.24 -1.30
CA SER A 261 22.97 5.73 -2.53
C SER A 261 23.80 4.45 -2.33
N GLU A 262 24.26 4.21 -1.10
CA GLU A 262 25.09 3.07 -0.72
C GLU A 262 24.37 2.18 0.29
N SER A 263 24.46 0.87 0.10
CA SER A 263 23.89 -0.13 0.99
C SER A 263 24.86 -0.46 2.11
N ILE A 264 24.36 -0.56 3.35
CA ILE A 264 25.16 -0.90 4.52
C ILE A 264 25.33 -2.42 4.65
N SER A 265 26.52 -2.87 5.07
CA SER A 265 26.74 -4.28 5.44
C SER A 265 26.10 -4.59 6.80
N TRP A 266 25.63 -5.81 7.02
CA TRP A 266 25.01 -6.19 8.29
C TRP A 266 25.96 -6.00 9.49
N ASN A 267 27.24 -6.31 9.30
CA ASN A 267 28.26 -6.17 10.35
C ASN A 267 28.47 -4.72 10.75
N LEU A 268 28.51 -3.80 9.76
CA LEU A 268 28.63 -2.38 10.01
C LEU A 268 27.36 -1.83 10.68
N TYR A 269 26.18 -2.29 10.27
CA TYR A 269 24.91 -1.91 10.89
C TYR A 269 24.84 -2.29 12.38
N GLU A 270 25.18 -3.53 12.74
CA GLU A 270 25.20 -3.98 14.13
C GLU A 270 26.24 -3.23 14.97
N TYR A 271 27.42 -2.92 14.40
CA TYR A 271 28.40 -2.06 15.03
C TYR A 271 27.80 -0.69 15.35
N LEU A 272 27.33 0.03 14.33
CA LEU A 272 26.76 1.37 14.47
C LEU A 272 25.58 1.40 15.46
N LYS A 273 24.70 0.41 15.44
CA LYS A 273 23.58 0.29 16.37
C LYS A 273 24.02 0.20 17.83
N SER A 274 25.17 -0.42 18.09
CA SER A 274 25.70 -0.58 19.45
C SER A 274 26.53 0.62 19.93
N THR A 275 27.03 1.45 19.01
CA THR A 275 28.03 2.49 19.32
C THR A 275 27.57 3.93 19.03
N MET A 276 26.59 4.14 18.15
CA MET A 276 26.13 5.47 17.79
C MET A 276 25.26 6.10 18.87
N THR A 277 25.52 7.38 19.14
CA THR A 277 24.70 8.24 20.02
C THR A 277 24.22 9.50 19.31
N GLU A 278 24.96 9.93 18.28
CA GLU A 278 24.65 11.10 17.44
C GLU A 278 24.62 10.68 15.96
N CYS A 279 24.15 11.57 15.08
CA CYS A 279 24.16 11.39 13.62
C CYS A 279 25.56 11.56 13.01
N ALA A 280 26.57 10.92 13.60
CA ALA A 280 27.98 11.03 13.24
C ALA A 280 28.67 9.66 13.38
N PRO A 281 29.78 9.43 12.65
CA PRO A 281 30.55 8.19 12.81
C PRO A 281 31.11 8.09 14.25
N PRO A 282 30.98 6.93 14.91
CA PRO A 282 31.54 6.72 16.25
C PRO A 282 33.04 6.42 16.17
N HIS A 283 33.86 7.20 16.88
CA HIS A 283 35.31 7.01 16.99
C HIS A 283 35.70 6.52 18.39
N LEU A 284 35.71 5.20 18.61
CA LEU A 284 35.98 4.52 19.87
C LEU A 284 37.37 3.87 19.94
N TYR A 285 38.03 3.64 18.80
CA TYR A 285 39.32 2.97 18.71
C TYR A 285 40.40 3.68 19.52
N ASP A 286 40.53 5.00 19.36
CA ASP A 286 41.54 5.78 20.09
C ASP A 286 41.30 5.74 21.61
N ALA A 287 40.04 5.82 22.04
CA ALA A 287 39.66 5.71 23.44
C ALA A 287 39.97 4.29 23.99
N PHE A 288 39.69 3.25 23.20
CA PHE A 288 39.99 1.86 23.53
C PHE A 288 41.49 1.62 23.65
N VAL A 289 42.30 2.06 22.68
CA VAL A 289 43.77 1.95 22.70
C VAL A 289 44.37 2.71 23.88
N GLN A 290 43.88 3.91 24.20
CA GLN A 290 44.32 4.65 25.38
C GLN A 290 43.99 3.90 26.68
N SER A 291 42.83 3.25 26.77
CA SER A 291 42.45 2.44 27.94
C SER A 291 43.34 1.20 28.08
N LEU A 292 43.64 0.51 26.97
CA LEU A 292 44.57 -0.62 26.94
C LEU A 292 45.98 -0.19 27.34
N ASN A 293 46.47 0.93 26.84
CA ASN A 293 47.79 1.44 27.18
C ASN A 293 47.90 1.80 28.67
N LYS A 294 46.84 2.32 29.30
CA LYS A 294 46.80 2.55 30.76
C LYS A 294 46.86 1.26 31.58
N VAL A 295 46.22 0.19 31.09
CA VAL A 295 46.25 -1.14 31.74
C VAL A 295 47.63 -1.80 31.54
N HIS A 296 48.20 -1.69 30.34
CA HIS A 296 49.49 -2.28 29.99
C HIS A 296 50.70 -1.50 30.50
N ALA A 297 50.60 -0.21 30.79
CA ALA A 297 51.65 0.53 31.50
C ALA A 297 52.02 -0.07 32.87
N ARG A 298 51.20 -1.01 33.39
CA ARG A 298 51.46 -1.80 34.61
C ARG A 298 52.16 -3.15 34.36
N ARG A 299 52.39 -3.55 33.10
CA ARG A 299 53.02 -4.82 32.71
C ARG A 299 54.11 -4.54 31.66
N SER A 300 55.35 -4.95 31.93
CA SER A 300 56.56 -4.56 31.18
C SER A 300 56.71 -5.14 29.76
N ASP A 301 55.65 -5.64 29.13
CA ASP A 301 55.68 -6.20 27.78
C ASP A 301 54.85 -5.35 26.79
N PRO A 302 55.36 -5.06 25.58
CA PRO A 302 54.59 -4.38 24.55
C PRO A 302 53.50 -5.32 24.00
N PRO A 303 52.20 -4.94 24.04
CA PRO A 303 51.13 -5.83 23.63
C PRO A 303 51.03 -5.89 22.09
N LYS A 304 50.79 -7.09 21.56
CA LYS A 304 50.13 -7.22 20.24
C LYS A 304 48.74 -6.59 20.36
N PRO A 305 48.29 -5.77 19.39
CA PRO A 305 46.93 -5.26 19.41
C PRO A 305 45.94 -6.44 19.43
N PRO A 306 44.99 -6.49 20.37
CA PRO A 306 44.01 -7.56 20.43
C PRO A 306 43.17 -7.58 19.15
N ALA A 307 42.64 -8.75 18.77
CA ALA A 307 41.79 -8.89 17.58
C ALA A 307 40.61 -7.91 17.58
N GLU A 308 40.11 -7.54 18.76
CA GLU A 308 39.08 -6.53 18.98
C GLU A 308 39.51 -5.11 18.56
N ALA A 309 40.78 -4.71 18.79
CA ALA A 309 41.29 -3.42 18.33
C ALA A 309 41.35 -3.35 16.80
N ALA A 310 41.76 -4.44 16.15
CA ALA A 310 41.80 -4.52 14.69
C ALA A 310 40.39 -4.47 14.09
N TYR A 311 39.42 -5.15 14.73
CA TYR A 311 38.01 -5.13 14.33
C TYR A 311 37.40 -3.73 14.47
N LEU A 312 37.58 -3.06 15.62
CA LEU A 312 37.08 -1.70 15.84
C LEU A 312 37.66 -0.72 14.81
N LYS A 313 38.97 -0.78 14.56
CA LYS A 313 39.61 0.06 13.55
C LYS A 313 39.02 -0.16 12.15
N GLN A 314 38.79 -1.42 11.77
CA GLN A 314 38.18 -1.73 10.48
C GLN A 314 36.74 -1.19 10.38
N MET A 315 35.93 -1.36 11.43
CA MET A 315 34.55 -0.87 11.44
C MET A 315 34.47 0.66 11.43
N GLU A 316 35.41 1.36 12.06
CA GLU A 316 35.52 2.82 11.98
C GLU A 316 35.93 3.28 10.57
N GLU A 317 36.92 2.64 9.95
CA GLU A 317 37.29 2.95 8.57
C GLU A 317 36.13 2.71 7.58
N GLU A 318 35.32 1.68 7.80
CA GLU A 318 34.11 1.42 7.01
C GLU A 318 33.00 2.42 7.30
N ALA A 319 32.80 2.82 8.56
CA ALA A 319 31.86 3.86 8.95
C ALA A 319 32.23 5.20 8.32
N ASP A 320 33.50 5.61 8.42
CA ASP A 320 33.98 6.88 7.87
C ASP A 320 33.73 6.96 6.37
N ARG A 321 34.00 5.90 5.60
CA ARG A 321 33.70 5.85 4.16
C ARG A 321 32.22 5.99 3.87
N LEU A 322 31.37 5.29 4.64
CA LEU A 322 29.92 5.41 4.49
C LEU A 322 29.47 6.85 4.76
N PHE A 323 29.94 7.45 5.87
CA PHE A 323 29.60 8.81 6.26
C PHE A 323 30.12 9.84 5.26
N GLU A 324 31.32 9.70 4.71
CA GLU A 324 31.83 10.54 3.62
C GLU A 324 30.86 10.58 2.43
N ASN A 325 30.31 9.43 2.05
CA ASN A 325 29.40 9.30 0.91
C ASN A 325 27.99 9.85 1.22
N ILE A 326 27.46 9.63 2.43
CA ILE A 326 26.10 10.06 2.78
C ILE A 326 26.04 11.49 3.38
N THR A 327 27.14 12.07 3.83
CA THR A 327 27.19 13.39 4.49
C THR A 327 26.51 14.51 3.66
N PRO A 328 26.70 14.61 2.33
CA PRO A 328 25.98 15.61 1.54
C PRO A 328 24.46 15.47 1.63
N SER A 329 23.96 14.23 1.56
CA SER A 329 22.54 13.90 1.69
C SER A 329 22.03 14.10 3.12
N LEU A 330 22.84 13.75 4.12
CA LEU A 330 22.52 13.92 5.53
C LEU A 330 22.39 15.41 5.89
N ASN A 331 23.35 16.23 5.46
CA ASN A 331 23.31 17.68 5.66
C ASN A 331 22.08 18.31 4.99
N LEU A 332 21.70 17.82 3.80
CA LEU A 332 20.51 18.30 3.10
C LEU A 332 19.23 18.03 3.92
N LEU A 333 19.14 16.89 4.60
CA LEU A 333 18.00 16.53 5.46
C LEU A 333 17.99 17.29 6.79
N LEU A 334 19.14 17.36 7.46
CA LEU A 334 19.25 17.98 8.78
C LEU A 334 19.08 19.50 8.75
N ASN A 335 19.42 20.15 7.61
CA ASN A 335 19.25 21.58 7.42
C ASN A 335 17.84 21.99 6.97
N ALA A 336 16.97 21.04 6.61
CA ALA A 336 15.59 21.35 6.23
C ALA A 336 14.76 21.70 7.48
N ALA A 337 14.11 22.86 7.48
CA ALA A 337 13.33 23.36 8.62
C ALA A 337 11.81 23.33 8.36
N ALA A 338 11.36 23.72 7.17
CA ALA A 338 9.93 23.71 6.82
C ALA A 338 9.48 22.32 6.35
N GLY A 339 8.22 21.97 6.60
CA GLY A 339 7.66 20.67 6.20
C GLY A 339 7.78 20.39 4.70
N ALA A 340 7.54 21.40 3.85
CA ALA A 340 7.72 21.30 2.41
C ALA A 340 9.18 21.06 2.02
N ASP A 341 10.14 21.71 2.70
CA ASP A 341 11.57 21.54 2.43
C ASP A 341 12.05 20.16 2.87
N ILE A 342 11.54 19.63 3.99
CA ILE A 342 11.81 18.26 4.45
C ILE A 342 11.36 17.24 3.41
N LEU A 343 10.16 17.39 2.85
CA LEU A 343 9.64 16.49 1.82
C LEU A 343 10.45 16.57 0.52
N LYS A 344 10.84 17.78 0.08
CA LYS A 344 11.71 17.99 -1.08
C LYS A 344 13.09 17.36 -0.84
N ALA A 345 13.65 17.56 0.36
CA ALA A 345 14.93 17.01 0.78
C ALA A 345 14.95 15.48 0.78
N ALA A 346 13.98 14.86 1.45
CA ALA A 346 13.82 13.41 1.48
C ALA A 346 13.63 12.80 0.08
N TYR A 347 12.90 13.48 -0.80
CA TYR A 347 12.72 13.01 -2.17
C TYR A 347 14.01 13.09 -2.98
N THR A 348 14.77 14.18 -2.85
CA THR A 348 16.08 14.33 -3.52
C THR A 348 17.04 13.22 -3.10
N VAL A 349 17.13 12.91 -1.80
CA VAL A 349 17.98 11.81 -1.31
C VAL A 349 17.47 10.45 -1.77
N CYS A 350 16.16 10.21 -1.71
CA CYS A 350 15.57 8.96 -2.17
C CYS A 350 15.76 8.75 -3.69
N SER A 351 15.84 9.83 -4.48
CA SER A 351 16.06 9.78 -5.92
C SER A 351 17.45 9.27 -6.34
N SER A 352 18.42 9.26 -5.43
CA SER A 352 19.75 8.69 -5.63
C SER A 352 19.92 7.29 -5.00
N SER A 353 18.86 6.73 -4.40
CA SER A 353 18.92 5.41 -3.76
C SER A 353 19.23 4.29 -4.76
N ALA A 354 20.02 3.30 -4.31
CA ALA A 354 20.30 2.09 -5.07
C ALA A 354 19.04 1.28 -5.43
N LEU A 355 17.93 1.45 -4.69
CA LEU A 355 16.64 0.78 -4.92
C LEU A 355 16.07 1.08 -6.31
N LEU A 356 16.30 2.29 -6.84
CA LEU A 356 15.80 2.71 -8.16
C LEU A 356 16.45 1.98 -9.34
N LYS A 357 17.39 1.05 -9.11
CA LYS A 357 17.86 0.12 -10.14
C LYS A 357 16.76 -0.86 -10.59
N GLN A 358 15.78 -1.15 -9.73
CA GLN A 358 14.67 -2.06 -10.03
C GLN A 358 13.49 -1.33 -10.71
N ALA A 359 12.86 -1.96 -11.71
CA ALA A 359 11.77 -1.34 -12.48
C ALA A 359 10.50 -1.06 -11.64
N ALA A 360 10.17 -1.95 -10.69
CA ALA A 360 9.05 -1.77 -9.77
C ALA A 360 9.25 -0.53 -8.86
N GLU A 361 10.47 -0.38 -8.31
CA GLU A 361 10.86 0.76 -7.47
C GLU A 361 10.82 2.08 -8.26
N ARG A 362 11.28 2.10 -9.52
CA ARG A 362 11.15 3.29 -10.39
C ARG A 362 9.71 3.73 -10.57
N THR A 363 8.81 2.77 -10.79
CA THR A 363 7.38 3.05 -10.95
C THR A 363 6.80 3.64 -9.67
N ALA A 364 7.21 3.13 -8.51
CA ALA A 364 6.83 3.69 -7.22
C ALA A 364 7.41 5.09 -6.99
N GLY A 365 8.66 5.34 -7.39
CA GLY A 365 9.28 6.67 -7.32
C GLY A 365 8.54 7.71 -8.15
N LEU A 366 8.06 7.35 -9.34
CA LEU A 366 7.22 8.22 -10.17
C LEU A 366 5.87 8.54 -9.51
N ARG A 367 5.24 7.53 -8.89
CA ARG A 367 3.99 7.74 -8.12
C ARG A 367 4.21 8.64 -6.91
N LEU A 368 5.32 8.42 -6.19
CA LEU A 368 5.72 9.26 -5.07
C LEU A 368 5.94 10.71 -5.50
N ARG A 369 6.63 10.94 -6.63
CA ARG A 369 6.81 12.29 -7.20
C ARG A 369 5.47 12.96 -7.50
N SER A 370 4.56 12.24 -8.15
CA SER A 370 3.23 12.76 -8.48
C SER A 370 2.43 13.10 -7.23
N ALA A 371 2.49 12.27 -6.18
CA ALA A 371 1.85 12.54 -4.90
C ALA A 371 2.43 13.79 -4.23
N LEU A 372 3.76 13.91 -4.19
CA LEU A 372 4.44 15.08 -3.62
C LEU A 372 4.09 16.36 -4.36
N GLN A 373 4.00 16.35 -5.70
CA GLN A 373 3.60 17.52 -6.47
C GLN A 373 2.20 18.03 -6.09
N LYS A 374 1.30 17.14 -5.68
CA LYS A 374 -0.04 17.52 -5.18
C LYS A 374 -0.01 17.99 -3.73
N CYS A 375 0.86 17.43 -2.90
CA CYS A 375 0.90 17.71 -1.46
C CYS A 375 1.75 18.93 -1.09
N LEU A 376 2.81 19.24 -1.84
CA LEU A 376 3.73 20.36 -1.53
C LEU A 376 3.01 21.72 -1.41
N PRO A 377 2.04 22.07 -2.28
CA PRO A 377 1.28 23.32 -2.12
C PRO A 377 0.50 23.40 -0.80
N LEU A 378 0.08 22.26 -0.25
CA LEU A 378 -0.65 22.17 1.03
C LEU A 378 0.27 22.23 2.26
N ALA A 379 1.58 22.03 2.07
CA ALA A 379 2.58 22.10 3.13
C ALA A 379 3.29 23.46 3.20
N GLU A 380 3.05 24.32 2.21
CA GLU A 380 3.53 25.71 2.15
C GLU A 380 2.50 26.72 2.71
N SER A 381 1.24 26.28 2.89
CA SER A 381 0.14 26.99 3.57
C SER A 381 0.09 26.68 5.06
#